data_AF-A0A9D6MFY4-F1
#
_entry.id   AF-A0A9D6MFY4-F1
#
_cell.length_a   1.000
_cell.length_b   1.000
_cell.length_c   1.000
_cell.angle_alpha   90.00
_cell.angle_beta   90.00
_cell.angle_gamma   90.00
#
_symmetry.space_group_name_H-M   'P 1'
#
loop_
_entity.id
_entity.type
_entity.pdbx_description
1 polymer ?
#
loop_
_entity_poly.entity_id
_entity_poly.type
_entity_poly.pdbx_seq_one_letter_code
_entity_poly.pdbx_strand_id
1 'polypeptide(L)'
;MGAIRRGVLVVGSGVLAMLVARSARAETLWGLANMNTLVRFDSASPGIIDHAAIVTGLEPGEIIQGIDFRPATGQLMGLGPHGGGGKPFLAVR
;
A
#
# COMPACT_ATOMS: atom_id res chain seq x y z
N MET A 1 -7.50 -51.45 56.83
CA MET A 1 -7.94 -50.06 56.56
C MET A 1 -7.00 -49.44 55.54
N GLY A 2 -7.52 -48.80 54.49
CA GLY A 2 -6.77 -47.89 53.60
C GLY A 2 -6.60 -48.35 52.14
N ALA A 3 -7.64 -48.20 51.32
CA ALA A 3 -7.58 -48.31 49.86
C ALA A 3 -7.37 -46.93 49.25
N ILE A 4 -6.54 -46.75 48.19
CA ILE A 4 -6.78 -45.68 47.19
C ILE A 4 -6.22 -46.08 45.81
N ARG A 5 -7.11 -46.20 44.83
CA ARG A 5 -6.82 -46.37 43.40
C ARG A 5 -6.40 -45.01 42.82
N ARG A 6 -5.23 -44.91 42.17
CA ARG A 6 -4.82 -43.68 41.48
C ARG A 6 -5.30 -43.73 40.03
N GLY A 7 -6.32 -42.93 39.74
CA GLY A 7 -6.95 -42.80 38.44
C GLY A 7 -6.05 -42.09 37.43
N VAL A 8 -6.11 -42.56 36.18
CA VAL A 8 -5.58 -41.87 35.01
C VAL A 8 -6.58 -40.78 34.63
N LEU A 9 -6.11 -39.53 34.59
CA LEU A 9 -6.86 -38.39 34.08
C LEU A 9 -6.29 -38.05 32.69
N VAL A 10 -7.03 -38.34 31.63
CA VAL A 10 -6.79 -37.83 30.28
C VAL A 10 -7.62 -36.55 30.14
N VAL A 11 -6.96 -35.40 29.94
CA VAL A 11 -7.63 -34.14 29.59
C VAL A 11 -6.92 -33.55 28.39
N GLY A 12 -7.70 -33.19 27.36
CA GLY A 12 -7.28 -32.23 26.34
C GLY A 12 -7.60 -32.66 24.92
N SER A 13 -8.88 -32.59 24.53
CA SER A 13 -9.27 -32.52 23.12
C SER A 13 -8.75 -31.21 22.52
N GLY A 14 -7.56 -31.22 21.94
CA GLY A 14 -6.97 -30.08 21.25
C GLY A 14 -7.15 -30.23 19.74
N VAL A 15 -8.21 -29.63 19.18
CA VAL A 15 -8.31 -29.40 17.74
C VAL A 15 -7.11 -28.55 17.33
N LEU A 16 -6.19 -29.13 16.56
CA LEU A 16 -5.06 -28.42 15.97
C LEU A 16 -5.57 -27.56 14.81
N ALA A 17 -6.19 -26.42 15.14
CA ALA A 17 -6.52 -25.40 14.16
C ALA A 17 -5.20 -24.78 13.67
N MET A 18 -4.70 -25.24 12.53
CA MET A 18 -3.56 -24.62 11.85
C MET A 18 -3.95 -23.19 11.46
N LEU A 19 -3.46 -22.22 12.22
CA LEU A 19 -3.62 -20.80 11.98
C LEU A 19 -2.79 -20.44 10.73
N VAL A 20 -3.41 -20.46 9.55
CA VAL A 20 -2.78 -19.90 8.34
C VAL A 20 -2.85 -18.38 8.47
N ALA A 21 -1.87 -17.80 9.18
CA ALA A 21 -1.64 -16.36 9.13
C ALA A 21 -1.23 -16.01 7.69
N ARG A 22 -2.14 -15.44 6.92
CA ARG A 22 -1.78 -14.76 5.68
C ARG A 22 -0.86 -13.62 6.07
N SER A 23 0.43 -13.74 5.75
CA SER A 23 1.34 -12.59 5.79
C SER A 23 0.70 -11.47 4.97
N ALA A 24 0.47 -10.32 5.59
CA ALA A 24 0.09 -9.12 4.86
C ALA A 24 1.23 -8.85 3.88
N ARG A 25 0.95 -8.96 2.57
CA ARG A 25 1.95 -8.68 1.56
C ARG A 25 2.16 -7.17 1.57
N ALA A 26 3.39 -6.76 1.87
CA ALA A 26 3.84 -5.41 1.62
C ALA A 26 3.67 -5.09 0.13
N GLU A 27 2.91 -4.03 -0.17
CA GLU A 27 2.73 -3.47 -1.50
C GLU A 27 3.49 -2.14 -1.62
N THR A 28 4.02 -1.87 -2.81
CA THR A 28 4.61 -0.57 -3.15
C THR A 28 3.51 0.43 -3.47
N LEU A 29 3.47 1.53 -2.72
CA LEU A 29 2.49 2.60 -2.89
C LEU A 29 3.16 3.86 -3.45
N TRP A 30 2.36 4.65 -4.15
CA TRP A 30 2.75 5.94 -4.71
C TRP A 30 1.88 7.04 -4.12
N GLY A 31 2.49 8.17 -3.79
CA GLY A 31 1.82 9.34 -3.25
C GLY A 31 2.23 10.61 -3.99
N LEU A 32 1.36 11.61 -3.93
CA LEU A 32 1.66 12.97 -4.38
C LEU A 32 1.89 13.86 -3.15
N ALA A 33 3.12 14.37 -3.04
CA ALA A 33 3.53 15.31 -2.01
C ALA A 33 3.57 16.74 -2.55
N ASN A 34 3.97 17.68 -1.70
CA ASN A 34 4.08 19.10 -2.05
C ASN A 34 5.00 19.34 -3.26
N MET A 35 4.83 20.48 -3.92
CA MET A 35 5.66 20.90 -5.06
C MET A 35 5.69 19.86 -6.20
N ASN A 36 4.56 19.19 -6.41
CA ASN A 36 4.38 18.16 -7.44
C ASN A 36 5.46 17.08 -7.36
N THR A 37 5.75 16.62 -6.14
CA THR A 37 6.71 15.54 -5.91
C THR A 37 6.00 14.21 -5.79
N LEU A 38 6.36 13.23 -6.62
CA LEU A 38 5.96 11.85 -6.43
C LEU A 38 6.83 11.21 -5.35
N VAL A 39 6.19 10.53 -4.41
CA VAL A 39 6.84 9.70 -3.41
C VAL A 39 6.44 8.25 -3.61
N ARG A 40 7.38 7.34 -3.35
CA ARG A 40 7.14 5.89 -3.35
C ARG A 40 7.59 5.32 -2.02
N PHE A 41 6.78 4.44 -1.45
CA PHE A 41 7.04 3.83 -0.15
C PHE A 41 6.41 2.44 -0.05
N ASP A 42 6.92 1.64 0.88
CA ASP A 42 6.36 0.35 1.21
C ASP A 42 5.18 0.48 2.19
N SER A 43 4.07 -0.20 1.91
CA SER A 43 2.87 -0.21 2.77
C SER A 43 3.10 -0.77 4.19
N ALA A 44 4.14 -1.57 4.42
CA ALA A 44 4.54 -2.04 5.74
C ALA A 44 5.31 -0.98 6.54
N SER A 45 5.84 0.05 5.88
CA SER A 45 6.56 1.17 6.50
C SER A 45 6.19 2.52 5.86
N PRO A 46 4.93 2.97 5.95
CA PRO A 46 4.43 4.15 5.21
C PRO A 46 5.07 5.48 5.65
N GLY A 47 5.76 5.50 6.79
CA GLY A 47 6.53 6.67 7.24
C GLY A 47 7.94 6.77 6.65
N ILE A 48 8.38 5.76 5.90
CA ILE A 48 9.70 5.72 5.26
C ILE A 48 9.51 5.89 3.76
N ILE A 49 10.06 6.97 3.21
CA ILE A 49 10.00 7.25 1.77
C ILE A 49 11.22 6.64 1.09
N ASP A 50 10.98 5.65 0.22
CA ASP A 50 12.03 4.92 -0.49
C ASP A 50 12.53 5.69 -1.72
N HIS A 51 11.68 6.54 -2.30
CA HIS A 51 12.01 7.34 -3.46
C HIS A 51 11.17 8.61 -3.52
N ALA A 52 11.78 9.71 -3.98
CA ALA A 52 11.09 10.97 -4.25
C ALA A 52 11.59 11.59 -5.56
N ALA A 53 10.69 12.07 -6.40
CA ALA A 53 11.02 12.74 -7.65
C ALA A 53 10.03 13.86 -7.96
N ILE A 54 10.54 15.01 -8.39
CA ILE A 54 9.70 16.13 -8.84
C ILE A 54 9.16 15.81 -10.24
N VAL A 55 7.86 15.98 -10.42
CA VAL A 55 7.23 15.81 -11.74
C VAL A 55 7.69 16.93 -12.67
N THR A 56 8.16 16.54 -13.85
CA THR A 56 8.67 17.45 -14.88
C THR A 56 7.71 17.59 -16.05
N GLY A 57 7.91 18.60 -16.90
CA GLY A 57 7.08 18.84 -18.09
C GLY A 57 5.75 19.55 -17.81
N LEU A 58 5.61 20.13 -16.62
CA LEU A 58 4.47 20.94 -16.21
C LEU A 58 4.66 22.40 -16.62
N GLU A 59 3.56 23.09 -16.91
CA GLU A 59 3.61 24.53 -17.15
C GLU A 59 3.93 25.32 -15.87
N PRO A 60 4.51 26.53 -15.97
CA PRO A 60 4.76 27.36 -14.79
C PRO A 60 3.47 27.62 -14.00
N GLY A 61 3.45 27.19 -12.73
CA GLY A 61 2.29 27.34 -11.85
C GLY A 61 1.28 26.19 -11.91
N GLU A 62 1.53 25.14 -12.70
CA GLU A 62 0.66 23.97 -12.74
C GLU A 62 0.88 23.06 -11.52
N ILE A 63 -0.22 22.70 -10.84
CA ILE A 63 -0.22 21.88 -9.62
C ILE A 63 -1.00 20.60 -9.87
N ILE A 64 -0.40 19.44 -9.72
CA ILE A 64 -1.12 18.17 -9.82
C ILE A 64 -2.07 18.03 -8.63
N GLN A 65 -3.32 17.65 -8.90
CA GLN A 65 -4.39 17.49 -7.91
C GLN A 65 -4.65 16.02 -7.56
N GLY A 66 -4.30 15.10 -8.45
CA GLY A 66 -4.52 13.67 -8.22
C GLY A 66 -3.65 12.80 -9.10
N ILE A 67 -3.47 11.55 -8.69
CA ILE A 67 -2.73 10.53 -9.44
C ILE A 67 -3.51 9.23 -9.46
N ASP A 68 -3.36 8.44 -10.52
CA ASP A 68 -4.01 7.13 -10.66
C ASP A 68 -3.21 6.19 -11.57
N PHE A 69 -3.26 4.88 -11.29
CA PHE A 69 -2.67 3.86 -12.15
C PHE A 69 -3.68 3.34 -13.15
N ARG A 70 -3.37 3.45 -14.44
CA ARG A 70 -4.24 2.94 -15.51
C ARG A 70 -4.16 1.41 -15.61
N PRO A 71 -5.24 0.65 -15.39
CA PRO A 71 -5.18 -0.82 -15.43
C PRO A 71 -4.72 -1.40 -16.77
N ALA A 72 -5.04 -0.71 -17.88
CA ALA A 72 -4.69 -1.17 -19.22
C ALA A 72 -3.18 -1.07 -19.54
N THR A 73 -2.45 -0.16 -18.90
CA THR A 73 -1.03 0.11 -19.23
C THR A 73 -0.09 0.05 -18.02
N GLY A 74 -0.60 0.02 -16.80
CA GLY A 74 0.18 0.11 -15.56
C GLY A 74 0.88 1.47 -15.38
N GLN A 75 0.57 2.46 -16.21
CA GLN A 75 1.20 3.78 -16.15
C GLN A 75 0.53 4.64 -15.07
N LEU A 76 1.36 5.40 -14.34
CA LEU A 76 0.91 6.42 -13.41
C LEU A 76 0.50 7.68 -14.19
N MET A 77 -0.74 8.11 -13.99
CA MET A 77 -1.29 9.32 -14.58
C MET A 77 -1.46 10.38 -13.50
N GLY A 78 -1.28 11.64 -13.87
CA GLY A 78 -1.54 12.82 -13.05
C GLY A 78 -2.66 13.65 -13.63
N LEU A 79 -3.47 14.22 -12.74
CA LEU A 79 -4.55 15.17 -13.04
C LEU A 79 -4.09 16.57 -12.64
N GLY A 80 -3.99 17.50 -13.59
CA GLY A 80 -3.75 18.92 -13.34
C GLY A 80 -5.05 19.76 -13.41
N PRO A 81 -5.09 20.97 -12.84
CA PRO A 81 -6.16 21.92 -13.07
C PRO A 81 -6.28 22.15 -14.58
N HIS A 82 -7.49 22.10 -15.11
CA HIS A 82 -7.75 22.34 -16.52
C HIS A 82 -7.38 23.78 -16.89
N GLY A 83 -6.12 24.02 -17.26
CA GLY A 83 -5.65 25.24 -17.90
C GLY A 83 -5.75 25.08 -19.42
N GLY A 84 -6.94 25.30 -19.98
CA GLY A 84 -7.20 25.54 -21.42
C GLY A 84 -6.45 24.66 -22.44
N GLY A 85 -6.96 23.46 -22.77
CA GLY A 85 -6.47 22.74 -23.97
C GLY A 85 -6.48 21.21 -23.93
N GLY A 86 -7.51 20.58 -23.35
CA GLY A 86 -7.92 19.22 -23.76
C GLY A 86 -7.10 18.02 -23.28
N LYS A 87 -6.26 18.13 -22.25
CA LYS A 87 -5.45 16.99 -21.74
C LYS A 87 -5.75 16.75 -20.26
N PRO A 88 -6.86 16.06 -19.92
CA PRO A 88 -7.21 15.85 -18.51
C PRO A 88 -6.17 14.99 -17.77
N PHE A 89 -5.33 14.22 -18.47
CA PHE A 89 -4.34 13.32 -17.87
C PHE A 89 -2.96 13.49 -18.52
N LEU A 90 -1.92 13.63 -17.69
CA LEU A 90 -0.52 13.59 -18.09
C LEU A 90 0.16 12.31 -17.57
N ALA A 91 1.00 11.67 -18.38
CA ALA A 91 1.82 10.56 -17.91
C ALA A 91 2.94 11.10 -17.01
N VAL A 92 2.96 10.67 -15.75
CA VAL A 92 3.92 11.15 -14.77
C VAL A 92 5.13 10.20 -14.76
N ARG A 93 6.33 10.77 -14.79
CA ARG A 93 7.61 10.04 -14.90
C ARG A 93 8.53 10.46 -13.77
#